data_AF-A0A968I7M8-F1
#
_entry.id   AF-A0A968I7M8-F1
#
_cell.length_a   1.000
_cell.length_b   1.000
_cell.length_c   1.000
_cell.angle_alpha   90.00
_cell.angle_beta   90.00
_cell.angle_gamma   90.00
#
_symmetry.space_group_name_H-M   'P 1'
#
loop_
_entity.id
_entity.type
_entity.pdbx_description
1 polymer ?
#
loop_
_entity_poly.entity_id
_entity_poly.type
_entity_poly.pdbx_seq_one_letter_code
_entity_poly.pdbx_strand_id
1 'polypeptide(L)'
;DLRGADLRDADLEPIKADFYLILLKAIREIAGLRRALLEGRVNGSTYTGSCACLVGTIANEREVPYNTLSGIAPNDSRPAESFFVAIREGDTPDTNQASAIVVGWIDEFVADLRAAHLAVPGFHGV
;
A
#
# COMPACT_ATOMS: atom_id res chain seq x y z
N ASP A 1 8.49 17.09 1.71
CA ASP A 1 7.24 17.08 2.51
C ASP A 1 6.07 17.29 1.55
N LEU A 2 5.21 16.29 1.40
CA LEU A 2 4.12 16.26 0.39
C LEU A 2 2.72 16.41 1.02
N ARG A 3 2.62 16.71 2.32
CA ARG A 3 1.37 16.68 3.11
C ARG A 3 0.25 17.61 2.61
N GLY A 4 0.58 18.59 1.76
CA GLY A 4 -0.39 19.46 1.09
C GLY A 4 -0.01 19.74 -0.36
N ALA A 5 0.79 18.85 -0.95
CA ALA A 5 1.14 18.97 -2.36
C ALA A 5 -0.08 18.62 -3.21
N ASP A 6 -0.32 19.40 -4.26
CA ASP A 6 -1.28 19.04 -5.29
C ASP A 6 -0.64 18.04 -6.25
N LEU A 7 -1.05 16.78 -6.16
CA LEU A 7 -0.46 15.69 -6.93
C LEU A 7 -1.19 15.40 -8.26
N ARG A 8 -2.13 16.25 -8.68
CA ARG A 8 -2.97 15.99 -9.87
C ARG A 8 -2.19 15.83 -11.17
N ASP A 9 -1.06 16.53 -11.31
CA ASP A 9 -0.22 16.53 -12.52
C ASP A 9 1.18 15.93 -12.28
N ALA A 10 1.39 15.31 -11.12
CA ALA A 10 2.67 14.67 -10.81
C ALA A 10 2.80 13.35 -11.57
N ASP A 11 4.00 13.06 -12.10
CA ASP A 11 4.32 11.72 -12.59
C ASP A 11 4.51 10.77 -11.38
N LEU A 12 3.46 10.02 -11.07
CA LEU A 12 3.44 9.05 -9.98
C LEU A 12 3.67 7.62 -10.46
N GLU A 13 3.92 7.41 -11.75
CA GLU A 13 4.01 6.07 -12.35
C GLU A 13 5.14 5.22 -11.73
N PRO A 14 6.35 5.75 -11.49
CA PRO A 14 7.41 4.97 -10.83
C PRO A 14 7.05 4.54 -9.41
N ILE A 15 6.28 5.37 -8.69
CA ILE A 15 5.82 5.09 -7.33
C ILE A 15 4.77 4.00 -7.35
N LYS A 16 3.80 4.11 -8.27
CA LYS A 16 2.73 3.12 -8.46
C LYS A 16 3.29 1.76 -8.87
N ALA A 17 4.25 1.73 -9.78
CA ALA A 17 4.91 0.50 -10.21
C ALA A 17 5.64 -0.19 -9.04
N ASP A 18 6.41 0.56 -8.24
CA ASP A 18 7.07 0.04 -7.03
C ASP A 18 6.04 -0.49 -6.01
N PHE A 19 4.92 0.22 -5.84
CA PHE A 19 3.82 -0.19 -4.97
C PHE A 19 3.16 -1.50 -5.44
N TYR A 20 2.87 -1.65 -6.74
CA TYR A 20 2.31 -2.89 -7.29
C TYR A 20 3.23 -4.09 -7.11
N LEU A 21 4.55 -3.91 -7.21
CA LEU A 21 5.52 -4.97 -6.91
C LEU A 21 5.48 -5.43 -5.45
N ILE A 22 5.10 -4.55 -4.51
CA ILE A 22 4.85 -4.92 -3.11
C ILE A 22 3.55 -5.71 -3.01
N LEU A 23 2.47 -5.23 -3.63
CA LEU A 23 1.16 -5.89 -3.58
C LEU A 23 1.21 -7.31 -4.17
N LEU A 24 1.97 -7.54 -5.24
CA LEU A 24 2.20 -8.88 -5.80
C LEU A 24 2.82 -9.86 -4.79
N LYS A 25 3.61 -9.36 -3.85
CA LYS A 25 4.22 -10.15 -2.77
C LYS A 25 3.36 -10.17 -1.51
N ALA A 26 2.30 -9.37 -1.46
CA ALA A 26 1.41 -9.15 -0.32
C ALA A 26 -0.08 -9.37 -0.68
N ILE A 27 -0.37 -10.26 -1.64
CA ILE A 27 -1.71 -10.43 -2.21
C ILE A 27 -2.77 -10.70 -1.13
N ARG A 28 -2.43 -11.50 -0.11
CA ARG A 28 -3.34 -11.88 0.98
C ARG A 28 -3.65 -10.71 1.92
N GLU A 29 -2.78 -9.71 1.97
CA GLU A 29 -2.87 -8.57 2.89
C GLU A 29 -3.52 -7.34 2.26
N ILE A 30 -3.76 -7.34 0.94
CA ILE A 30 -4.30 -6.18 0.20
C ILE A 30 -5.58 -5.64 0.85
N ALA A 31 -6.51 -6.53 1.21
CA ALA A 31 -7.77 -6.13 1.83
C ALA A 31 -7.56 -5.46 3.19
N GLY A 32 -6.61 -5.97 3.98
CA GLY A 32 -6.23 -5.42 5.28
C GLY A 32 -5.55 -4.06 5.17
N LEU A 33 -4.58 -3.93 4.26
CA LEU A 33 -3.90 -2.68 3.95
C LEU A 33 -4.89 -1.59 3.50
N ARG A 34 -5.82 -1.93 2.60
CA ARG A 34 -6.87 -1.01 2.16
C ARG A 34 -7.73 -0.53 3.33
N ARG A 35 -8.19 -1.46 4.17
CA ARG A 35 -8.99 -1.14 5.35
C ARG A 35 -8.22 -0.22 6.31
N ALA A 36 -6.93 -0.48 6.55
CA ALA A 36 -6.11 0.36 7.39
C ALA A 36 -6.00 1.81 6.86
N LEU A 37 -5.90 2.01 5.54
CA LEU A 37 -5.91 3.34 4.92
C LEU A 37 -7.26 4.04 5.10
N LEU A 38 -8.38 3.33 4.94
CA LEU A 38 -9.72 3.89 5.13
C LEU A 38 -9.99 4.30 6.58
N GLU A 39 -9.44 3.55 7.53
CA GLU A 39 -9.62 3.77 8.98
C GLU A 39 -8.58 4.70 9.59
N GLY A 40 -7.66 5.27 8.79
CA GLY A 40 -6.58 6.14 9.28
C GLY A 40 -5.54 5.43 10.15
N ARG A 41 -5.35 4.13 9.96
CA ARG A 41 -4.42 3.28 10.72
C ARG A 41 -3.05 3.08 10.04
N VAL A 42 -2.65 4.01 9.18
CA VAL A 42 -1.34 4.01 8.51
C VAL A 42 -0.54 5.21 8.97
N ASN A 43 0.74 5.00 9.26
CA ASN A 43 1.68 6.06 9.59
C ASN A 43 3.01 5.82 8.89
N GLY A 44 3.25 6.56 7.80
CA GLY A 44 4.44 6.40 6.98
C GLY A 44 5.76 6.72 7.66
N SER A 45 5.76 7.37 8.83
CA SER A 45 6.99 7.72 9.54
C SER A 45 7.45 6.69 10.59
N THR A 46 6.76 5.56 10.72
CA THR A 46 7.14 4.49 11.67
C THR A 46 6.94 3.11 11.08
N TYR A 47 7.87 2.18 11.30
CA TYR A 47 7.74 0.77 10.88
C TYR A 47 6.98 -0.10 11.89
N THR A 48 6.72 0.41 13.10
CA THR A 48 6.11 -0.33 14.21
C THR A 48 5.02 0.48 14.91
N GLY A 49 4.12 -0.21 15.63
CA GLY A 49 2.98 0.39 16.34
C GLY A 49 1.63 -0.08 15.80
N SER A 50 0.56 0.40 16.42
CA SER A 50 -0.83 0.16 15.95
C SER A 50 -1.09 0.78 14.58
N CYS A 51 -0.43 1.90 14.29
CA CYS A 51 -0.36 2.56 13.01
C CYS A 51 1.09 2.51 12.51
N ALA A 52 1.31 1.97 11.33
CA ALA A 52 2.65 1.75 10.78
C ALA A 52 2.71 2.11 9.29
N CYS A 53 3.91 2.18 8.73
CA CYS A 53 4.14 2.47 7.32
C CYS A 53 3.65 1.28 6.46
N LEU A 54 3.74 1.40 5.14
CA LEU A 54 3.33 0.34 4.21
C LEU A 54 3.79 -1.06 4.62
N VAL A 55 5.09 -1.24 4.88
CA VAL A 55 5.67 -2.55 5.24
C VAL A 55 5.21 -2.98 6.65
N GLY A 56 5.13 -2.06 7.59
CA GLY A 56 4.64 -2.34 8.95
C GLY A 56 3.16 -2.75 8.97
N THR A 57 2.31 -2.10 8.16
CA THR A 57 0.89 -2.47 8.03
C THR A 57 0.73 -3.87 7.41
N ILE A 58 1.50 -4.19 6.38
CA ILE A 58 1.51 -5.56 5.79
C ILE A 58 1.99 -6.58 6.83
N ALA A 59 3.00 -6.24 7.62
CA ALA A 59 3.51 -7.10 8.69
C ALA A 59 2.46 -7.36 9.77
N ASN A 60 1.73 -6.31 10.18
CA ASN A 60 0.64 -6.41 11.16
C ASN A 60 -0.50 -7.30 10.64
N GLU A 61 -0.92 -7.16 9.39
CA GLU A 61 -1.97 -8.02 8.81
C GLU A 61 -1.53 -9.49 8.66
N ARG A 62 -0.20 -9.74 8.58
CA ARG A 62 0.39 -11.09 8.63
C ARG A 62 0.67 -11.60 10.04
N GLU A 63 0.54 -10.75 11.06
CA GLU A 63 0.93 -11.03 12.44
C GLU A 63 2.40 -11.49 12.57
N VAL A 64 3.29 -10.92 11.76
CA VAL A 64 4.74 -11.22 11.78
C VAL A 64 5.57 -9.95 11.99
N PRO A 65 6.81 -10.05 12.49
CA PRO A 65 7.73 -8.93 12.50
C PRO A 65 8.01 -8.39 11.08
N TYR A 66 8.03 -7.07 10.91
CA TYR A 66 8.24 -6.43 9.60
C TYR A 66 9.55 -6.84 8.90
N ASN A 67 10.58 -7.17 9.68
CA ASN A 67 11.89 -7.61 9.19
C ASN A 67 11.93 -9.09 8.76
N THR A 68 10.82 -9.83 8.93
CA THR A 68 10.69 -11.23 8.50
C THR A 68 9.85 -11.41 7.23
N LEU A 69 9.35 -10.31 6.65
CA LEU A 69 8.58 -10.36 5.41
C LEU A 69 9.46 -10.79 4.23
N SER A 70 9.38 -12.07 3.88
CA SER A 70 10.08 -12.61 2.71
C SER A 70 9.65 -11.87 1.44
N GLY A 71 10.65 -11.33 0.72
CA GLY A 71 10.45 -10.58 -0.52
C GLY A 71 10.03 -9.11 -0.35
N ILE A 72 9.68 -8.65 0.85
CA ILE A 72 9.33 -7.26 1.15
C ILE A 72 10.25 -6.76 2.26
N ALA A 73 11.49 -6.42 1.91
CA ALA A 73 12.41 -5.79 2.84
C ALA A 73 12.05 -4.31 3.01
N PRO A 74 12.08 -3.77 4.25
CA PRO A 74 12.01 -2.34 4.48
C PRO A 74 13.10 -1.63 3.70
N ASN A 75 12.73 -0.59 2.97
CA ASN A 75 13.68 0.22 2.21
C ASN A 75 13.17 1.65 2.14
N ASP A 76 13.66 2.51 3.03
CA ASP A 76 13.28 3.92 3.15
C ASP A 76 13.51 4.72 1.86
N SER A 77 14.50 4.34 1.06
CA SER A 77 14.83 4.96 -0.22
C SER A 77 13.91 4.55 -1.38
N ARG A 78 13.05 3.53 -1.20
CA ARG A 78 12.18 3.08 -2.28
C ARG A 78 11.04 4.07 -2.53
N PRO A 79 10.61 4.26 -3.79
CA PRO A 79 9.59 5.24 -4.14
C PRO A 79 8.29 5.11 -3.33
N ALA A 80 7.78 3.88 -3.12
CA ALA A 80 6.54 3.67 -2.40
C ALA A 80 6.64 4.06 -0.91
N GLU A 81 7.71 3.69 -0.19
CA GLU A 81 7.85 4.07 1.22
C GLU A 81 8.06 5.57 1.37
N SER A 82 8.87 6.18 0.50
CA SER A 82 9.04 7.63 0.44
C SER A 82 7.70 8.37 0.22
N PHE A 83 6.80 7.81 -0.60
CA PHE A 83 5.47 8.36 -0.80
C PHE A 83 4.59 8.22 0.45
N PHE A 84 4.65 7.07 1.12
CA PHE A 84 3.84 6.79 2.32
C PHE A 84 4.18 7.71 3.49
N VAL A 85 5.38 8.33 3.54
CA VAL A 85 5.74 9.38 4.53
C VAL A 85 4.73 10.55 4.54
N ALA A 86 3.99 10.78 3.44
CA ALA A 86 2.94 11.79 3.36
C ALA A 86 1.65 11.43 4.13
N ILE A 87 1.51 10.18 4.60
CA ILE A 87 0.33 9.66 5.31
C ILE A 87 0.65 9.50 6.79
N ARG A 88 -0.19 10.08 7.65
CA ARG A 88 -0.07 10.00 9.11
C ARG A 88 -1.24 9.27 9.73
N GLU A 89 -1.04 8.85 10.97
CA GLU A 89 -2.13 8.31 11.79
C GLU A 89 -3.30 9.31 11.85
N GLY A 90 -4.50 8.81 11.57
CA GLY A 90 -5.73 9.58 11.45
C GLY A 90 -6.06 10.08 10.04
N ASP A 91 -5.12 10.05 9.09
CA ASP A 91 -5.37 10.47 7.70
C ASP A 91 -6.22 9.43 6.95
N THR A 92 -7.31 9.88 6.32
CA THR A 92 -8.18 9.06 5.48
C THR A 92 -8.16 9.59 4.04
N PRO A 93 -8.72 8.88 3.05
CA PRO A 93 -8.87 9.41 1.69
C PRO A 93 -9.61 10.76 1.62
N ASP A 94 -10.52 11.03 2.56
CA ASP A 94 -11.29 12.28 2.60
C ASP A 94 -10.44 13.47 3.08
N THR A 95 -9.39 13.21 3.87
CA THR A 95 -8.57 14.24 4.51
C THR A 95 -7.13 14.32 3.98
N ASN A 96 -6.66 13.29 3.27
CA ASN A 96 -5.29 13.21 2.75
C ASN A 96 -5.27 12.66 1.31
N GLN A 97 -4.78 13.47 0.37
CA GLN A 97 -4.73 13.12 -1.05
C GLN A 97 -3.83 11.91 -1.34
N ALA A 98 -2.71 11.75 -0.63
CA ALA A 98 -1.84 10.59 -0.81
C ALA A 98 -2.55 9.29 -0.39
N SER A 99 -3.31 9.33 0.72
CA SER A 99 -4.15 8.20 1.13
C SER A 99 -5.20 7.85 0.06
N ALA A 100 -5.88 8.86 -0.50
CA ALA A 100 -6.85 8.67 -1.58
C ALA A 100 -6.23 8.04 -2.84
N ILE A 101 -5.05 8.52 -3.24
CA ILE A 101 -4.31 7.99 -4.40
C ILE A 101 -3.95 6.52 -4.19
N VAL A 102 -3.40 6.16 -3.02
CA VAL A 102 -3.03 4.77 -2.72
C VAL A 102 -4.25 3.86 -2.71
N VAL A 103 -5.38 4.30 -2.12
CA VAL A 103 -6.62 3.52 -2.15
C VAL A 103 -7.09 3.29 -3.59
N GLY A 104 -7.02 4.32 -4.45
CA GLY A 104 -7.32 4.20 -5.87
C GLY A 104 -6.43 3.17 -6.57
N TRP A 105 -5.12 3.18 -6.31
CA TRP A 105 -4.18 2.19 -6.85
C TRP A 105 -4.47 0.77 -6.36
N ILE A 106 -4.85 0.60 -5.09
CA ILE A 106 -5.25 -0.72 -4.57
C ILE A 106 -6.52 -1.21 -5.30
N ASP A 107 -7.51 -0.35 -5.48
CA ASP A 107 -8.77 -0.71 -6.14
C ASP A 107 -8.55 -1.08 -7.61
N GLU A 108 -7.71 -0.33 -8.32
CA GLU A 108 -7.28 -0.64 -9.68
C GLU A 108 -6.57 -2.00 -9.76
N PHE A 109 -5.56 -2.23 -8.90
CA PHE A 109 -4.83 -3.49 -8.88
C PHE A 109 -5.74 -4.71 -8.61
N VAL A 110 -6.68 -4.59 -7.68
CA VAL A 110 -7.65 -5.66 -7.38
C VAL A 110 -8.59 -5.90 -8.57
N ALA A 111 -9.00 -4.85 -9.28
CA ALA A 111 -9.79 -5.00 -10.50
C ALA A 111 -9.01 -5.74 -11.59
N ASP A 112 -7.73 -5.41 -11.78
CA ASP A 112 -6.85 -6.09 -12.75
C ASP A 112 -6.64 -7.56 -12.41
N LEU A 113 -6.40 -7.90 -11.15
CA LEU A 113 -6.29 -9.30 -10.71
C LEU A 113 -7.58 -10.10 -10.99
N ARG A 114 -8.74 -9.49 -10.75
CA ARG A 114 -10.04 -10.12 -11.05
C ARG A 114 -10.23 -10.32 -12.54
N ALA A 115 -9.92 -9.31 -13.35
CA ALA A 115 -10.00 -9.39 -14.80
C ALA A 115 -9.07 -10.50 -15.34
N ALA A 116 -7.83 -10.57 -14.85
CA ALA A 116 -6.88 -11.60 -15.22
C ALA A 116 -7.35 -13.01 -14.82
N HIS A 117 -7.92 -13.17 -13.63
CA HIS A 117 -8.48 -14.45 -13.18
C HIS A 117 -9.67 -14.90 -14.06
N LEU A 118 -10.57 -13.99 -14.41
CA LEU A 118 -11.71 -14.28 -15.29
C LEU A 118 -11.28 -14.58 -16.74
N ALA A 119 -10.16 -14.01 -17.19
CA ALA A 119 -9.61 -14.25 -18.52
C ALA A 119 -8.88 -15.61 -18.66
N VAL A 120 -8.61 -16.32 -17.56
CA VAL A 120 -7.98 -17.65 -17.55
C VAL A 120 -8.91 -18.69 -16.91
N PRO A 121 -9.83 -19.32 -17.69
CA PRO A 121 -10.69 -20.36 -17.17
C PRO A 121 -9.85 -21.56 -16.69
N GLY A 122 -9.90 -21.88 -15.38
CA GLY A 122 -9.27 -23.08 -14.80
C GLY A 122 -8.05 -22.84 -13.90
N PHE A 123 -7.65 -21.60 -13.61
CA PHE A 123 -6.60 -21.33 -12.62
C PHE A 123 -7.13 -21.46 -11.18
N HIS A 124 -7.15 -22.68 -10.66
CA HIS A 124 -7.26 -22.92 -9.21
C HIS A 124 -5.88 -22.69 -8.59
N GLY A 125 -5.70 -21.51 -7.98
CA GLY A 125 -4.47 -21.18 -7.25
C GLY A 125 -4.13 -22.25 -6.23
N VAL A 126 -2.84 -22.62 -6.23
CA VAL A 126 -2.20 -23.51 -5.25
C VAL A 126 -2.32 -23.01 -3.81
#